data_AF-D1AQ17-F1
#
_entry.id   AF-D1AQ17-F1
#
_cell.length_a   1.000
_cell.length_b   1.000
_cell.length_c   1.000
_cell.angle_alpha   90.00
_cell.angle_beta   90.00
_cell.angle_gamma   90.00
#
_symmetry.space_group_name_H-M   'P 1'
#
loop_
_entity.id
_entity.type
_entity.pdbx_description
1 polymer ?
#
loop_
_entity_poly.entity_id
_entity_poly.type
_entity_poly.pdbx_seq_one_letter_code
_entity_poly.pdbx_strand_id
1 'polypeptide(L)'
;MKKVIILSALLIFSAGQVSLSAPKVRKVKKTESQKMKEEIDRIEKRVNEINKNIEDYKTAEIKLDELDEKYSQTMKDLRLE
;
A
#
# COMPACT_ATOMS: atom_id res chain seq x y z
N MET A 1 -48.96 29.98 29.63
CA MET A 1 -47.79 29.06 29.56
C MET A 1 -48.25 27.59 29.45
N LYS A 2 -48.71 27.12 28.28
CA LYS A 2 -49.13 25.70 28.06
C LYS A 2 -48.77 25.13 26.68
N LYS A 3 -47.94 25.82 25.88
CA LYS A 3 -47.65 25.43 24.49
C LYS A 3 -46.22 24.92 24.23
N VAL A 4 -45.39 24.82 25.27
CA VAL A 4 -43.94 24.52 25.12
C VAL A 4 -43.63 23.02 25.17
N ILE A 5 -44.58 22.17 25.58
CA ILE A 5 -44.31 20.74 25.83
C ILE A 5 -44.43 19.87 24.56
N ILE A 6 -45.06 20.38 23.49
CA ILE A 6 -45.33 19.57 22.27
C ILE A 6 -44.09 19.52 21.36
N LEU A 7 -43.21 20.52 21.43
CA LEU A 7 -42.03 20.58 20.55
C LEU A 7 -40.95 19.56 20.93
N SER A 8 -40.89 19.15 22.20
CA SER A 8 -39.95 18.14 22.70
C SER A 8 -40.41 16.70 22.43
N ALA A 9 -41.70 16.46 22.18
CA ALA A 9 -42.22 15.13 21.86
C ALA A 9 -41.99 14.74 20.38
N LEU A 10 -41.88 15.72 19.47
CA LEU A 10 -41.69 15.47 18.05
C LEU A 10 -40.25 15.06 17.69
N LEU A 11 -39.27 15.39 18.54
CA LEU A 11 -37.86 15.04 18.35
C LEU A 11 -37.51 13.59 18.71
N ILE A 12 -38.41 12.87 19.39
CA ILE A 12 -38.14 11.49 19.84
C ILE A 12 -38.58 10.47 18.78
N PHE A 13 -39.43 10.86 17.82
CA PHE A 13 -39.92 9.96 16.76
C PHE A 13 -39.00 9.80 15.54
N SER A 14 -37.93 10.59 15.42
CA SER A 14 -37.01 10.50 14.28
C SER A 14 -35.80 9.57 14.50
N ALA A 15 -35.68 8.94 15.68
CA ALA A 15 -34.57 8.03 16.00
C ALA A 15 -34.78 6.59 15.49
N GLY A 16 -35.96 6.25 15.00
CA GLY A 16 -36.27 4.92 14.46
C GLY A 16 -36.34 4.96 12.94
N GLN A 17 -35.41 4.26 12.27
CA GLN A 17 -35.37 3.99 10.83
C GLN A 17 -34.58 4.98 9.95
N VAL A 18 -33.30 5.15 10.25
CA VAL A 18 -32.28 5.22 9.19
C VAL A 18 -31.63 3.84 9.09
N SER A 19 -32.32 2.92 8.41
CA SER A 19 -31.64 1.78 7.79
C SER A 19 -30.71 2.38 6.76
N LEU A 20 -29.46 2.64 7.16
CA LEU A 20 -28.38 3.07 6.31
C LEU A 20 -27.98 1.88 5.43
N SER A 21 -28.85 1.50 4.49
CA SER A 21 -28.45 0.67 3.37
C SER A 21 -27.40 1.48 2.62
N ALA A 22 -26.13 1.12 2.83
CA ALA A 22 -25.01 1.74 2.14
C ALA A 22 -25.37 1.81 0.64
N PRO A 23 -25.38 3.00 0.03
CA PRO A 23 -25.73 3.10 -1.38
C PRO A 23 -24.74 2.22 -2.15
N LYS A 24 -25.26 1.23 -2.88
CA LYS A 24 -24.46 0.44 -3.83
C LYS A 24 -23.78 1.45 -4.74
N VAL A 25 -22.49 1.70 -4.51
CA VAL A 25 -21.70 2.66 -5.27
C VAL A 25 -21.79 2.21 -6.72
N ARG A 26 -22.57 2.96 -7.50
CA ARG A 26 -22.78 2.70 -8.92
C ARG A 26 -21.40 2.77 -9.55
N LYS A 27 -20.87 1.65 -10.03
CA LYS A 27 -19.55 1.62 -10.69
C LYS A 27 -19.65 2.50 -11.94
N VAL A 28 -19.23 3.75 -11.81
CA VAL A 28 -19.13 4.68 -12.94
C VAL A 28 -18.09 4.09 -13.90
N LYS A 29 -18.41 3.99 -15.19
CA LYS A 29 -17.45 3.57 -16.21
C LYS A 29 -16.27 4.54 -16.17
N LYS A 30 -15.06 4.01 -15.97
CA LYS A 30 -13.84 4.81 -16.02
C LYS A 30 -13.65 5.36 -17.44
N THR A 31 -13.24 6.61 -17.54
CA THR A 31 -12.86 7.22 -18.82
C THR A 31 -11.51 6.66 -19.30
N GLU A 32 -11.21 6.78 -20.59
CA GLU A 32 -9.90 6.34 -21.12
C GLU A 32 -8.73 7.08 -20.45
N SER A 33 -8.91 8.37 -20.12
CA SER A 33 -7.91 9.13 -19.36
C SER A 33 -7.66 8.54 -17.95
N GLN A 34 -8.70 8.07 -17.26
CA GLN A 34 -8.55 7.42 -15.96
C GLN A 34 -7.84 6.07 -16.07
N LYS A 35 -8.15 5.28 -17.09
CA LYS A 35 -7.46 4.00 -17.34
C LYS A 35 -5.98 4.21 -17.66
N MET A 36 -5.67 5.23 -18.46
CA MET A 36 -4.30 5.58 -18.82
C MET A 36 -3.51 6.06 -17.60
N LYS A 37 -4.12 6.87 -16.73
CA LYS A 37 -3.51 7.25 -15.46
C LYS A 37 -3.19 6.03 -14.59
N GLU A 38 -4.13 5.10 -14.45
CA GLU A 38 -3.89 3.86 -13.69
C GLU A 38 -2.77 3.01 -14.30
N GLU A 39 -2.57 3.08 -15.62
CA GLU A 39 -1.46 2.39 -16.29
C GLU A 39 -0.12 3.05 -16.04
N ILE A 40 -0.07 4.38 -16.09
CA ILE A 40 1.12 5.16 -15.69
C ILE A 40 1.50 4.84 -14.24
N ASP A 41 0.54 4.88 -13.32
CA ASP A 41 0.77 4.57 -11.90
C ASP A 41 1.31 3.14 -11.71
N ARG A 42 0.81 2.17 -12.49
CA ARG A 42 1.33 0.79 -12.47
C ARG A 42 2.76 0.72 -13.00
N ILE A 43 3.07 1.43 -14.07
CA ILE A 43 4.41 1.46 -14.66
C ILE A 43 5.39 2.09 -13.67
N GLU A 44 5.05 3.23 -13.06
CA GLU A 44 5.90 3.88 -12.06
C GLU A 44 6.20 2.94 -10.88
N LYS A 45 5.18 2.22 -10.39
CA LYS A 45 5.39 1.23 -9.33
C LYS A 45 6.37 0.14 -9.74
N ARG A 46 6.23 -0.40 -10.97
CA ARG A 46 7.14 -1.44 -11.48
C ARG A 46 8.56 -0.93 -11.67
N VAL A 47 8.73 0.31 -12.12
CA VAL A 47 10.06 0.95 -12.25
C VAL A 47 10.71 1.07 -10.87
N ASN A 48 9.96 1.51 -9.86
CA ASN A 48 10.48 1.61 -8.50
C ASN A 48 10.87 0.25 -7.92
N GLU A 49 10.07 -0.80 -8.16
CA GLU A 49 10.40 -2.17 -7.77
C GLU A 49 11.69 -2.66 -8.45
N ILE A 50 11.87 -2.39 -9.75
CA ILE A 50 13.09 -2.74 -10.48
C ILE A 50 14.30 -2.03 -9.90
N ASN A 51 14.19 -0.72 -9.63
CA ASN A 51 15.29 0.05 -9.05
C ASN A 51 15.71 -0.50 -7.70
N LYS A 52 14.73 -0.83 -6.83
CA LYS A 52 15.00 -1.47 -5.54
C LYS A 52 15.72 -2.82 -5.73
N ASN A 53 15.25 -3.66 -6.64
CA ASN A 53 15.89 -4.95 -6.90
C ASN A 53 17.35 -4.78 -7.36
N ILE A 54 17.64 -3.77 -8.20
CA ILE A 54 19.01 -3.45 -8.63
C ILE A 54 19.90 -3.06 -7.44
N GLU A 55 19.39 -2.26 -6.51
CA GLU A 55 20.12 -1.89 -5.29
C GLU A 55 20.38 -3.11 -4.39
N ASP A 56 19.38 -3.99 -4.24
CA ASP A 56 19.51 -5.23 -3.48
C ASP A 56 20.55 -6.15 -4.12
N TYR A 57 20.60 -6.26 -5.45
CA TYR A 57 21.61 -7.05 -6.17
C TYR A 57 23.02 -6.50 -5.97
N LYS A 58 23.22 -5.18 -6.08
CA LYS A 58 24.53 -4.55 -5.80
C LYS A 58 25.01 -4.83 -4.37
N THR A 59 24.08 -4.78 -3.42
CA THR A 59 24.39 -5.09 -2.02
C THR A 59 24.77 -6.56 -1.84
N ALA A 60 24.10 -7.47 -2.55
CA ALA A 60 24.42 -8.89 -2.52
C ALA A 60 25.79 -9.20 -3.15
N GLU A 61 26.14 -8.51 -4.24
CA GLU A 61 27.45 -8.62 -4.90
C GLU A 61 28.59 -8.25 -3.94
N ILE A 62 28.48 -7.10 -3.26
CA ILE A 62 29.47 -6.68 -2.25
C ILE A 62 29.63 -7.75 -1.15
N LYS A 63 28.52 -8.34 -0.68
CA LYS A 63 28.58 -9.40 0.34
C LYS A 63 29.22 -10.68 -0.16
N LEU A 64 29.07 -11.00 -1.44
CA LEU A 64 29.73 -12.15 -2.05
C LEU A 64 31.24 -11.92 -2.15
N ASP A 65 31.66 -10.72 -2.56
CA ASP A 65 33.08 -10.35 -2.59
C ASP A 65 33.70 -10.43 -1.18
N GLU A 66 33.02 -9.91 -0.16
CA GLU A 66 33.46 -10.02 1.24
C GLU A 66 33.55 -11.48 1.73
N LEU A 67 32.64 -12.34 1.27
CA LEU A 67 32.67 -13.77 1.61
C LEU A 67 33.83 -14.48 0.92
N ASP A 68 34.10 -14.16 -0.34
CA ASP A 68 35.21 -14.73 -1.09
C ASP A 68 36.56 -14.31 -0.49
N GLU A 69 36.71 -13.06 -0.08
CA GLU A 69 37.90 -12.58 0.61
C GLU A 69 38.10 -13.30 1.96
N LYS A 70 37.02 -13.45 2.76
CA LYS A 70 37.07 -14.22 4.02
C LYS A 70 37.42 -15.68 3.80
N TYR A 71 36.87 -16.29 2.75
CA TYR A 71 37.17 -17.67 2.39
C TYR A 71 38.64 -17.82 1.98
N SER A 72 39.14 -16.95 1.10
CA SER A 72 40.54 -16.90 0.69
C SER A 72 41.48 -16.77 1.88
N GLN A 73 41.17 -15.86 2.80
CA GLN A 73 41.96 -15.69 4.02
C GLN A 73 41.93 -16.95 4.91
N THR A 74 40.76 -17.55 5.07
CA THR A 74 40.61 -18.79 5.85
C THR A 74 41.41 -19.95 5.24
N MET A 75 41.40 -20.08 3.90
CA MET A 75 42.17 -21.11 3.21
C MET A 75 43.68 -20.93 3.35
N LYS A 76 44.16 -19.67 3.28
CA LYS A 76 45.57 -19.33 3.56
C LYS A 76 45.96 -19.67 5.00
N ASP A 77 45.12 -19.31 5.96
CA ASP A 77 45.36 -19.57 7.39
C ASP A 77 45.40 -21.09 7.69
N LEU A 78 44.57 -21.88 7.00
CA LEU A 78 44.50 -23.33 7.12
C LEU A 78 45.64 -24.08 6.41
N ARG A 79 46.51 -23.38 5.65
CA ARG A 79 47.60 -23.99 4.86
C ARG A 79 47.14 -25.11 3.91
N LEU A 80 45.95 -24.98 3.35
CA LEU A 80 45.53 -25.76 2.18
C LEU A 80 46.04 -25.15 0.86
N GLU A 81 46.84 -24.09 0.98
CA GLU A 81 47.93 -23.65 0.08
C GLU A 81 49.25 -23.64 0.87
#